data_AF-A0A8S2YQ87-F1
#
_entry.id   AF-A0A8S2YQ87-F1
#
_cell.length_a   1.000
_cell.length_b   1.000
_cell.length_c   1.000
_cell.angle_alpha   90.00
_cell.angle_beta   90.00
_cell.angle_gamma   90.00
#
_symmetry.space_group_name_H-M   'P 1'
#
loop_
_entity.id
_entity.type
_entity.pdbx_description
1 polymer ?
#
loop_
_entity_poly.entity_id
_entity_poly.type
_entity_poly.pdbx_seq_one_letter_code
_entity_poly.pdbx_strand_id
1 'polypeptide(L)'
;MGGPIIKWRYGRSDYTDGKKSPPDGRLPDASQGAQHIRDIFYRMGFNDSEIVALIGAHSLGRCHIDRSGYDGDWTTATTTFSNEFFRFLSGEQWQERHWNGSKQFEDVRTQSFLMLPTDMALIQDPEFKKYVVKYANDTNLFSKDFAAAVGKLLELGVDFKKNV
;
A
#
# COMPACT_ATOMS: atom_id res chain seq x y z
N MET A 1 6.18 -15.67 -3.43
CA MET A 1 6.48 -14.24 -3.66
C MET A 1 7.76 -13.75 -2.99
N GLY A 2 8.41 -14.49 -2.07
CA GLY A 2 9.74 -14.11 -1.56
C GLY A 2 9.79 -13.01 -0.48
N GLY A 3 8.63 -12.59 0.03
CA GLY A 3 8.53 -11.59 1.10
C GLY A 3 8.85 -12.12 2.50
N PRO A 4 8.78 -11.26 3.52
CA PRO A 4 9.09 -11.62 4.90
C PRO A 4 8.09 -12.63 5.48
N ILE A 5 8.53 -13.40 6.47
CA ILE A 5 7.65 -14.27 7.25
C ILE A 5 6.85 -13.41 8.23
N ILE A 6 5.53 -13.43 8.07
CA ILE A 6 4.60 -12.73 8.96
C ILE A 6 4.15 -13.71 10.04
N LYS A 7 4.36 -13.34 11.31
CA LYS A 7 3.83 -14.14 12.42
C LYS A 7 2.31 -14.18 12.32
N TRP A 8 1.76 -15.38 12.35
CA TRP A 8 0.32 -15.59 12.20
C TRP A 8 -0.26 -16.18 13.48
N ARG A 9 -1.46 -15.71 13.84
CA ARG A 9 -2.25 -16.22 14.95
C ARG A 9 -3.65 -16.60 14.44
N TYR A 10 -4.09 -17.79 14.78
CA TYR A 10 -5.46 -18.24 14.55
C TYR A 10 -6.44 -17.66 15.57
N GLY A 11 -7.74 -17.86 15.35
CA GLY A 11 -8.78 -17.52 16.33
C GLY A 11 -9.77 -16.42 15.90
N ARG A 12 -9.68 -15.93 14.65
CA ARG A 12 -10.76 -15.10 14.08
C ARG A 12 -12.04 -15.92 14.03
N SER A 13 -13.16 -15.27 14.36
CA SER A 13 -14.50 -15.86 14.31
C SER A 13 -15.30 -15.15 13.24
N ASP A 14 -15.95 -15.93 12.38
CA ASP A 14 -16.82 -15.39 11.35
C ASP A 14 -18.15 -14.92 11.95
N TYR A 15 -18.70 -13.84 11.40
CA TYR A 15 -20.07 -13.47 11.68
C TYR A 15 -21.04 -14.38 10.90
N THR A 16 -22.19 -14.67 11.50
CA THR A 16 -23.20 -15.56 10.91
C THR A 16 -24.05 -14.89 9.83
N ASP A 17 -24.04 -13.56 9.75
CA ASP A 17 -24.74 -12.77 8.74
C ASP A 17 -24.02 -11.43 8.48
N GLY A 18 -24.50 -10.67 7.49
CA GLY A 18 -23.93 -9.39 7.07
C GLY A 18 -24.31 -8.19 7.94
N LYS A 19 -25.04 -8.35 9.06
CA LYS A 19 -25.48 -7.19 9.88
C LYS A 19 -24.32 -6.45 10.55
N LYS A 20 -23.16 -7.10 10.66
CA LYS A 20 -21.93 -6.55 11.21
C LYS A 20 -20.97 -6.02 10.14
N SER A 21 -21.37 -6.06 8.87
CA SER A 21 -20.60 -5.46 7.79
C SER A 21 -20.43 -3.95 8.03
N PRO A 22 -19.22 -3.41 7.85
CA PRO A 22 -19.01 -1.98 7.92
C PRO A 22 -19.74 -1.26 6.75
N PRO A 23 -20.08 0.03 6.91
CA PRO A 23 -20.58 0.83 5.81
C PRO A 23 -19.51 1.04 4.73
N ASP A 24 -19.97 1.38 3.52
CA ASP A 24 -19.12 1.82 2.41
C ASP A 24 -18.36 3.11 2.75
N GLY A 25 -17.32 3.39 1.96
CA GLY A 25 -16.48 4.59 2.11
C GLY A 25 -15.38 4.48 3.18
N ARG A 26 -15.18 3.30 3.77
CA ARG A 26 -14.05 3.06 4.71
C ARG A 26 -12.73 2.72 4.03
N LEU A 27 -12.78 2.23 2.79
CA LEU A 27 -11.59 1.90 2.00
C LEU A 27 -10.98 3.17 1.40
N PRO A 28 -9.65 3.21 1.20
CA PRO A 28 -8.99 4.35 0.59
C PRO A 28 -9.42 4.55 -0.87
N ASP A 29 -9.29 5.78 -1.34
CA ASP A 29 -9.60 6.19 -2.70
C ASP A 29 -8.28 6.59 -3.35
N ALA A 30 -7.92 5.90 -4.43
CA ALA A 30 -6.66 6.04 -5.14
C ALA A 30 -6.43 7.45 -5.71
N SER A 31 -7.51 8.22 -5.93
CA SER A 31 -7.45 9.56 -6.53
C SER A 31 -7.06 10.68 -5.56
N GLN A 32 -6.98 10.36 -4.26
CA GLN A 32 -6.76 11.34 -3.20
C GLN A 32 -5.28 11.56 -2.85
N GLY A 33 -5.01 12.49 -1.93
CA GLY A 33 -3.66 12.84 -1.47
C GLY A 33 -3.31 12.34 -0.06
N ALA A 34 -2.20 12.85 0.48
CA ALA A 34 -1.61 12.40 1.74
C ALA A 34 -2.54 12.54 2.96
N GLN A 35 -3.36 13.59 3.03
CA GLN A 35 -4.32 13.77 4.13
C GLN A 35 -5.35 12.65 4.17
N HIS A 36 -5.92 12.26 3.01
CA HIS A 36 -6.85 11.14 2.92
C HIS A 36 -6.22 9.83 3.37
N ILE A 37 -4.98 9.58 2.94
CA ILE A 37 -4.22 8.40 3.37
C ILE A 37 -4.12 8.37 4.91
N ARG A 38 -3.73 9.49 5.53
CA ARG A 38 -3.68 9.58 7.00
C ARG A 38 -5.05 9.37 7.64
N ASP A 39 -6.10 10.01 7.16
CA ASP A 39 -7.44 9.92 7.74
C ASP A 39 -7.96 8.46 7.75
N ILE A 40 -7.67 7.70 6.70
CA ILE A 40 -8.04 6.27 6.62
C ILE A 40 -7.23 5.43 7.61
N PHE A 41 -5.91 5.55 7.59
CA PHE A 41 -5.02 4.65 8.33
C PHE A 41 -4.86 5.03 9.81
N TYR A 42 -4.94 6.32 10.16
CA TYR A 42 -4.90 6.78 11.55
C TYR A 42 -6.13 6.31 12.32
N ARG A 43 -7.30 6.26 11.69
CA ARG A 43 -8.51 5.64 12.26
C ARG A 43 -8.29 4.15 12.59
N MET A 44 -7.39 3.49 11.88
CA MET A 44 -7.01 2.09 12.11
C MET A 44 -5.82 1.94 13.07
N GLY A 45 -5.31 3.06 13.62
CA GLY A 45 -4.23 3.09 14.59
C GLY A 45 -2.82 2.94 14.00
N PHE A 46 -2.63 3.17 12.69
CA PHE A 46 -1.31 3.16 12.07
C PHE A 46 -0.64 4.54 12.15
N ASN A 47 0.68 4.56 12.20
CA ASN A 47 1.49 5.79 12.03
C ASN A 47 2.06 5.89 10.61
N ASP A 48 2.67 7.03 10.28
CA ASP A 48 3.21 7.30 8.93
C ASP A 48 4.19 6.22 8.42
N SER A 49 5.04 5.65 9.28
CA SER A 49 5.98 4.59 8.87
C SER A 49 5.27 3.30 8.48
N GLU A 50 4.26 2.90 9.27
CA GLU A 50 3.49 1.69 9.02
C GLU A 50 2.62 1.84 7.76
N ILE A 51 2.07 3.04 7.54
CA ILE A 51 1.31 3.39 6.33
C ILE A 51 2.18 3.21 5.09
N VAL A 52 3.34 3.86 5.05
CA VAL A 52 4.24 3.79 3.90
C VAL A 52 4.71 2.36 3.67
N ALA A 53 5.01 1.61 4.74
CA ALA A 53 5.34 0.19 4.63
C ALA A 53 4.20 -0.60 3.98
N LEU A 54 2.95 -0.46 4.47
CA LEU A 54 1.79 -1.17 3.92
C LEU A 54 1.54 -0.86 2.45
N ILE A 55 1.64 0.41 2.04
CA ILE A 55 1.46 0.81 0.62
C ILE A 55 2.56 0.20 -0.27
N GLY A 56 3.73 -0.11 0.29
CA GLY A 56 4.77 -0.88 -0.38
C GLY A 56 4.32 -2.26 -0.91
N ALA A 57 3.16 -2.78 -0.48
CA ALA A 57 2.53 -3.95 -1.09
C ALA A 57 2.23 -3.77 -2.59
N HIS A 58 2.12 -2.53 -3.08
CA HIS A 58 2.06 -2.23 -4.52
C HIS A 58 3.31 -2.67 -5.30
N SER A 59 4.35 -3.19 -4.63
CA SER A 59 5.39 -3.96 -5.33
C SER A 59 4.84 -5.22 -6.02
N LEU A 60 3.62 -5.64 -5.67
CA LEU A 60 2.93 -6.82 -6.17
C LEU A 60 1.70 -6.42 -6.99
N GLY A 61 1.40 -7.22 -8.00
CA GLY A 61 0.19 -7.10 -8.80
C GLY A 61 0.18 -5.90 -9.73
N ARG A 62 -1.03 -5.46 -10.06
CA ARG A 62 -1.31 -4.40 -11.03
C ARG A 62 -2.71 -3.82 -10.83
N CYS A 63 -2.98 -2.69 -11.48
CA CYS A 63 -4.35 -2.20 -11.65
C CYS A 63 -5.05 -2.84 -12.86
N HIS A 64 -6.37 -2.88 -12.76
CA HIS A 64 -7.28 -3.36 -13.82
C HIS A 64 -8.43 -2.37 -14.01
N ILE A 65 -8.71 -2.03 -15.28
CA ILE A 65 -9.70 -1.00 -15.66
C ILE A 65 -11.09 -1.37 -15.15
N ASP A 66 -11.51 -2.62 -15.34
CA ASP A 66 -12.84 -3.12 -14.96
C ASP A 66 -13.07 -3.20 -13.44
N ARG A 67 -12.00 -3.06 -12.65
CA ARG A 67 -12.05 -3.14 -11.18
C ARG A 67 -11.88 -1.80 -10.49
N SER A 68 -11.02 -0.96 -11.03
CA SER A 68 -10.55 0.26 -10.36
C SER A 68 -10.59 1.51 -11.23
N GLY A 69 -10.76 1.37 -12.55
CA GLY A 69 -10.62 2.47 -13.50
C GLY A 69 -9.18 2.89 -13.78
N TYR A 70 -8.18 2.23 -13.17
CA TYR A 70 -6.74 2.40 -13.41
C TYR A 70 -6.19 1.20 -14.18
N ASP A 71 -5.05 1.36 -14.86
CA ASP A 71 -4.41 0.28 -15.60
C ASP A 71 -2.88 0.35 -15.56
N GLY A 72 -2.24 -0.78 -15.34
CA GLY A 72 -0.79 -0.93 -15.42
C GLY A 72 -0.18 -1.55 -14.17
N ASP A 73 1.10 -1.89 -14.31
CA ASP A 73 1.89 -2.55 -13.28
C ASP A 73 2.71 -1.49 -12.54
N TRP A 74 2.89 -1.61 -11.22
CA TRP A 74 3.78 -0.70 -10.48
C TRP A 74 5.25 -1.06 -10.63
N THR A 75 5.55 -2.33 -10.87
CA THR A 75 6.89 -2.92 -10.80
C THR A 75 7.11 -3.93 -11.92
N THR A 76 8.36 -4.34 -12.14
CA THR A 76 8.68 -5.32 -13.19
C THR A 76 8.28 -6.74 -12.78
N ALA A 77 8.57 -7.10 -11.53
CA ALA A 77 8.34 -8.43 -11.01
C ALA A 77 7.05 -8.48 -10.17
N THR A 78 5.90 -8.37 -10.83
CA THR A 78 4.56 -8.26 -10.20
C THR A 78 4.16 -9.42 -9.28
N THR A 79 4.91 -10.53 -9.26
CA THR A 79 4.68 -11.70 -8.38
C THR A 79 5.79 -11.90 -7.34
N THR A 80 6.74 -10.97 -7.25
CA THR A 80 7.87 -11.01 -6.32
C THR A 80 7.84 -9.79 -5.41
N PHE A 81 7.79 -10.03 -4.12
CA PHE A 81 7.83 -8.99 -3.10
C PHE A 81 9.23 -8.41 -3.03
N SER A 82 9.33 -7.10 -3.15
CA SER A 82 10.61 -6.38 -3.14
C SER A 82 10.37 -4.91 -2.75
N ASN A 83 11.44 -4.14 -2.58
CA ASN A 83 11.34 -2.69 -2.41
C ASN A 83 11.35 -1.93 -3.75
N GLU A 84 11.13 -2.61 -4.89
CA GLU A 84 11.17 -2.01 -6.23
C GLU A 84 10.16 -0.85 -6.37
N PHE A 85 8.97 -0.96 -5.76
CA PHE A 85 7.98 0.11 -5.70
C PHE A 85 8.59 1.43 -5.19
N PHE A 86 9.30 1.42 -4.06
CA PHE A 86 9.91 2.64 -3.51
C PHE A 86 11.10 3.12 -4.35
N ARG A 87 11.87 2.19 -4.92
CA ARG A 87 13.00 2.53 -5.80
C ARG A 87 12.52 3.25 -7.05
N PHE A 88 11.44 2.78 -7.67
CA PHE A 88 10.85 3.43 -8.84
C PHE A 88 10.20 4.75 -8.46
N LEU A 89 9.36 4.75 -7.42
CA LEU A 89 8.64 5.94 -6.97
C LEU A 89 9.59 7.11 -6.65
N SER A 90 10.74 6.84 -6.03
CA SER A 90 11.74 7.88 -5.69
C SER A 90 12.82 8.12 -6.76
N GLY A 91 13.02 7.19 -7.69
CA GLY A 91 14.13 7.22 -8.65
C GLY A 91 13.75 7.62 -10.07
N GLU A 92 12.51 7.38 -10.49
CA GLU A 92 12.03 7.73 -11.83
C GLU A 92 11.44 9.15 -11.88
N GLN A 93 11.34 9.69 -13.09
CA GLN A 93 10.55 10.89 -13.37
C GLN A 93 9.15 10.47 -13.82
N TRP A 94 8.13 11.12 -13.27
CA TRP A 94 6.73 10.77 -13.48
C TRP A 94 6.01 11.88 -14.24
N GLN A 95 5.19 11.49 -15.21
CA GLN A 95 4.27 12.37 -15.93
C GLN A 95 2.83 11.87 -15.79
N GLU A 96 1.85 12.77 -15.92
CA GLU A 96 0.45 12.35 -15.99
C GLU A 96 0.22 11.58 -17.29
N ARG A 97 -0.40 10.40 -17.19
CA ARG A 97 -0.76 9.59 -18.34
C ARG A 97 -2.00 10.19 -19.00
N HIS A 98 -1.91 10.50 -20.29
CA HIS A 98 -3.04 10.99 -21.07
C HIS A 98 -3.77 9.83 -21.76
N TRP A 99 -4.92 9.44 -21.23
CA TRP A 99 -5.72 8.30 -21.69
C TRP A 99 -7.18 8.42 -21.23
N ASN A 100 -8.04 7.47 -21.59
CA ASN A 100 -9.49 7.52 -21.30
C ASN A 100 -9.89 6.97 -19.92
N GLY A 101 -8.93 6.58 -19.09
CA GLY A 101 -9.20 6.05 -17.75
C GLY A 101 -9.00 7.08 -16.63
N SER A 102 -8.87 6.60 -15.41
CA SER A 102 -8.65 7.45 -14.24
C SER A 102 -7.30 8.17 -14.30
N LYS A 103 -7.22 9.37 -13.72
CA LYS A 103 -5.98 10.13 -13.65
C LYS A 103 -4.91 9.32 -12.92
N GLN A 104 -3.83 9.02 -13.63
CA GLN A 104 -2.70 8.25 -13.13
C GLN A 104 -1.40 8.76 -13.72
N PHE A 105 -0.29 8.27 -13.20
CA PHE A 105 1.04 8.66 -13.62
C PHE A 105 1.77 7.49 -14.26
N GLU A 106 2.65 7.81 -15.21
CA GLU A 106 3.55 6.87 -15.85
C GLU A 106 4.98 7.39 -15.81
N ASP A 107 5.95 6.48 -15.86
CA ASP A 107 7.35 6.86 -15.92
C ASP A 107 7.67 7.50 -17.28
N VAL A 108 8.39 8.62 -17.29
CA VAL A 108 8.73 9.36 -18.53
C VAL A 108 9.63 8.52 -19.45
N ARG A 109 10.44 7.64 -18.88
CA ARG A 109 11.53 6.95 -19.59
C ARG A 109 11.03 5.82 -20.49
N THR A 110 10.09 5.02 -20.00
CA THR A 110 9.59 3.82 -20.68
C THR A 110 8.07 3.76 -20.77
N GLN A 111 7.34 4.62 -20.05
CA GLN A 111 5.88 4.65 -20.02
C GLN A 111 5.25 3.28 -19.71
N SER A 112 5.94 2.48 -18.90
CA SER A 112 5.62 1.08 -18.63
C SER A 112 5.05 0.88 -17.23
N PHE A 113 5.40 1.76 -16.29
CA PHE A 113 4.98 1.65 -14.90
C PHE A 113 3.88 2.64 -14.55
N LEU A 114 3.02 2.24 -13.64
CA LEU A 114 1.93 3.03 -13.09
C LEU A 114 2.31 3.56 -11.70
N MET A 115 1.90 4.80 -11.41
CA MET A 115 1.70 5.29 -10.04
C MET A 115 0.34 5.97 -9.92
N LEU A 116 -0.37 5.70 -8.83
CA LEU A 116 -1.65 6.34 -8.50
C LEU A 116 -1.40 7.73 -7.89
N PRO A 117 -2.40 8.64 -7.89
CA PRO A 117 -2.31 9.90 -7.15
C PRO A 117 -1.92 9.73 -5.67
N THR A 118 -2.45 8.70 -5.02
CA THR A 118 -2.09 8.31 -3.65
C THR A 118 -0.64 7.80 -3.52
N ASP A 119 -0.10 7.10 -4.51
CA ASP A 119 1.32 6.68 -4.51
C ASP A 119 2.23 7.91 -4.65
N MET A 120 1.89 8.82 -5.57
CA MET A 120 2.62 10.07 -5.78
C MET A 120 2.59 10.97 -4.52
N ALA A 121 1.50 10.93 -3.75
CA ALA A 121 1.41 11.65 -2.50
C ALA A 121 2.50 11.27 -1.49
N LEU A 122 3.05 10.04 -1.55
CA LEU A 122 4.09 9.57 -0.64
C LEU A 122 5.44 10.28 -0.85
N ILE A 123 5.71 10.81 -2.05
CA ILE A 123 6.93 11.58 -2.34
C ILE A 123 6.70 13.10 -2.34
N GLN A 124 5.45 13.53 -2.40
CA GLN A 124 5.05 14.92 -2.29
C GLN A 124 4.95 15.36 -0.82
N ASP A 125 4.50 14.48 0.07
CA ASP A 125 4.46 14.72 1.50
C ASP A 125 5.84 14.53 2.15
N PRO A 126 6.39 15.54 2.87
CA PRO A 126 7.73 15.44 3.44
C PRO A 126 7.90 14.36 4.51
N GLU A 127 6.86 14.01 5.27
CA GLU A 127 6.95 13.00 6.32
C GLU A 127 6.91 11.59 5.74
N PHE A 128 6.00 11.33 4.79
CA PHE A 128 5.99 10.06 4.06
C PHE A 128 7.26 9.84 3.25
N LYS A 129 7.78 10.88 2.60
CA LYS A 129 8.97 10.79 1.75
C LYS A 129 10.18 10.26 2.49
N LYS A 130 10.33 10.58 3.78
CA LYS A 130 11.41 10.05 4.64
C LYS A 130 11.42 8.52 4.66
N TYR A 131 10.24 7.90 4.74
CA TYR A 131 10.09 6.45 4.79
C TYR A 131 10.22 5.83 3.40
N VAL A 132 9.71 6.48 2.35
CA VAL A 132 9.93 6.04 0.96
C VAL A 132 11.42 5.93 0.65
N VAL A 133 12.20 6.97 0.98
CA VAL A 133 13.66 6.97 0.75
C VAL A 133 14.36 5.91 1.61
N LYS A 134 13.94 5.71 2.86
CA LYS A 134 14.51 4.65 3.72
C LYS A 134 14.28 3.26 3.12
N TYR A 135 13.04 2.95 2.75
CA TYR A 135 12.68 1.63 2.21
C TYR A 135 13.26 1.39 0.81
N ALA A 136 13.43 2.43 -0.01
CA ALA A 136 14.14 2.33 -1.28
C ALA A 136 15.61 1.90 -1.10
N ASN A 137 16.26 2.34 -0.02
CA ASN A 137 17.68 2.07 0.25
C ASN A 137 17.93 0.84 1.14
N ASP A 138 16.92 0.35 1.86
CA ASP A 138 17.06 -0.77 2.80
C ASP A 138 15.88 -1.76 2.68
N THR A 139 16.09 -2.81 1.88
CA THR A 139 15.12 -3.89 1.68
C THR A 139 14.85 -4.69 2.96
N ASN A 140 15.83 -4.81 3.85
CA ASN A 140 15.67 -5.57 5.10
C ASN A 140 14.80 -4.80 6.09
N LEU A 141 15.03 -3.50 6.21
CA LEU A 141 14.18 -2.60 7.01
C LEU A 141 12.74 -2.60 6.49
N PHE A 142 12.56 -2.45 5.16
CA PHE A 142 11.23 -2.54 4.56
C PHE A 142 10.54 -3.87 4.89
N SER A 143 11.23 -4.99 4.67
CA SER A 143 10.66 -6.32 4.92
C SER A 143 10.28 -6.52 6.39
N LYS A 144 11.10 -6.03 7.32
CA LYS A 144 10.82 -6.10 8.77
C LYS A 144 9.59 -5.26 9.14
N ASP A 145 9.54 -4.01 8.71
CA ASP A 145 8.47 -3.08 9.06
C ASP A 145 7.14 -3.48 8.38
N PHE A 146 7.21 -3.94 7.13
CA PHE A 146 6.07 -4.50 6.41
C PHE A 146 5.47 -5.69 7.14
N ALA A 147 6.29 -6.64 7.58
CA ALA A 147 5.80 -7.82 8.31
C ALA A 147 5.12 -7.44 9.62
N ALA A 148 5.68 -6.46 10.35
CA ALA A 148 5.08 -5.95 11.57
C ALA A 148 3.74 -5.24 11.30
N ALA A 149 3.69 -4.37 10.30
CA ALA A 149 2.49 -3.62 9.95
C ALA A 149 1.36 -4.52 9.41
N VAL A 150 1.67 -5.49 8.56
CA VAL A 150 0.69 -6.48 8.08
C VAL A 150 0.23 -7.39 9.21
N GLY A 151 1.14 -7.83 10.09
CA GLY A 151 0.76 -8.58 11.29
C GLY A 151 -0.26 -7.82 12.14
N LYS A 152 0.02 -6.54 12.42
CA LYS A 152 -0.91 -5.63 13.10
C LYS A 152 -2.24 -5.49 12.35
N LEU A 153 -2.22 -5.28 11.04
CA LEU A 153 -3.41 -5.15 10.19
C LEU A 153 -4.31 -6.38 10.27
N LEU A 154 -3.73 -7.58 10.16
CA LEU A 154 -4.46 -8.84 10.19
C LEU A 154 -5.04 -9.18 11.57
N GLU A 155 -4.59 -8.49 12.62
CA GLU A 155 -4.99 -8.69 14.01
C GLU A 155 -5.96 -7.61 14.52
N LEU A 156 -6.28 -6.59 13.71
CA LEU A 156 -7.23 -5.54 14.10
C LEU A 156 -8.60 -6.10 14.47
N GLY A 157 -9.10 -5.71 15.64
CA GLY A 157 -10.42 -6.11 16.15
C GLY A 157 -10.53 -7.55 16.64
N VAL A 158 -9.42 -8.31 16.67
CA VAL A 158 -9.41 -9.67 17.21
C VAL A 158 -9.17 -9.64 18.72
N ASP A 159 -10.12 -10.17 19.49
CA ASP A 159 -9.95 -10.39 20.92
C ASP A 159 -9.16 -11.68 21.16
N PHE A 160 -7.84 -11.55 21.20
CA PHE A 160 -7.00 -12.64 21.65
C PHE A 160 -7.10 -12.75 23.16
N LYS A 161 -7.87 -13.72 23.65
CA LYS A 161 -7.89 -14.11 25.06
C LYS A 161 -6.44 -14.18 25.57
N LYS A 162 -6.12 -13.36 26.58
CA LYS A 162 -4.83 -13.46 27.27
C LYS A 162 -4.79 -14.87 27.88
N ASN A 163 -3.74 -15.62 27.58
CA ASN A 163 -3.46 -16.85 28.33
C ASN A 163 -3.34 -16.43 29.80
N VAL A 164 -4.25 -16.93 30.63
CA VAL A 164 -4.16 -16.85 32.10
C VAL A 164 -3.08 -17.82 32.55
#